data_AF-A0A848CUZ9-F1
#
_entry.id   AF-A0A848CUZ9-F1
#
_cell.length_a   1.000
_cell.length_b   1.000
_cell.length_c   1.000
_cell.angle_alpha   90.00
_cell.angle_beta   90.00
_cell.angle_gamma   90.00
#
_symmetry.space_group_name_H-M   'P 1'
#
loop_
_entity.id
_entity.type
_entity.pdbx_description
1 polymer ?
#
loop_
_entity_poly.entity_id
_entity_poly.type
_entity_poly.pdbx_seq_one_letter_code
_entity_poly.pdbx_strand_id
1 'polypeptide(L)'
;MKNYIEETYTNVQLQEGSRIIEQLLVECYIRRGISTKELARKILLPVPVATAIKKELIKTGVLTQDRGVHCTRKGIAYIENELGYGGLDRTLYGKLMANKTDWRTELADILSILTELLHMRPQVNVQIDQSKCTPETSLRRALLCLREHALIGKQILCVGDDDLVSVSLGFLLKRLFPNTRNQRAVISVIDIDERFLQYIRDIARKEQLPITCHNIDLRQPLPKKLCGQYDCFFTDPPYTLQGMSLFISRGISALKKEKGLPIFLSFAHKSPDFTLALQREFVGMGLSIREIISHFNEYEGAQMIGNRGQMIVLKTTELTSPDITATFEDMLYTGEVKRTLRTYQCKLCSESIIVGVEGEFFTIEELKNQGCPVCEGNIFALIDKKHIG
;
A
#
# COMPACT_ATOMS: atom_id res chain seq x y z
N MET A 1 11.44 27.09 -7.66
CA MET A 1 10.18 27.73 -7.20
C MET A 1 10.20 27.78 -5.68
N LYS A 2 9.54 28.74 -5.02
CA LYS A 2 9.60 28.87 -3.55
C LYS A 2 8.79 27.75 -2.87
N ASN A 3 9.41 27.00 -1.96
CA ASN A 3 8.76 25.92 -1.21
C ASN A 3 8.16 26.46 0.11
N TYR A 4 6.86 26.79 0.08
CA TYR A 4 6.18 27.36 1.26
C TYR A 4 6.05 26.38 2.42
N ILE A 5 6.04 25.08 2.14
CA ILE A 5 5.97 24.04 3.17
C ILE A 5 7.28 24.03 3.98
N GLU A 6 8.43 23.96 3.32
CA GLU A 6 9.74 23.97 3.98
C GLU A 6 10.02 25.28 4.73
N GLU A 7 9.68 26.43 4.12
CA GLU A 7 9.82 27.75 4.76
C GLU A 7 8.99 27.81 6.05
N THR A 8 7.73 27.38 5.99
CA THR A 8 6.84 27.36 7.15
C THR A 8 7.31 26.36 8.19
N TYR A 9 7.78 25.17 7.78
CA TYR A 9 8.28 24.15 8.68
C TYR A 9 9.48 24.63 9.49
N THR A 10 10.43 25.30 8.83
CA THR A 10 11.64 25.87 9.45
C THR A 10 11.28 26.96 10.47
N ASN A 11 10.30 27.81 10.14
CA ASN A 11 9.91 28.94 10.99
C ASN A 11 9.05 28.53 12.20
N VAL A 12 8.24 27.49 12.07
CA VAL A 12 7.30 27.06 13.14
C VAL A 12 7.88 25.93 14.01
N GLN A 13 8.93 25.22 13.55
CA GLN A 13 9.59 24.12 14.28
C GLN A 13 8.62 23.01 14.72
N LEU A 14 7.87 22.47 13.76
CA LEU A 14 6.81 21.50 14.03
C LEU A 14 7.37 20.12 14.40
N GLN A 15 6.82 19.56 15.47
CA GLN A 15 7.15 18.19 15.88
C GLN A 15 6.46 17.14 15.00
N GLU A 16 5.35 17.49 14.34
CA GLU A 16 4.53 16.57 13.56
C GLU A 16 5.08 16.27 12.15
N GLY A 17 6.10 17.02 11.71
CA GLY A 17 6.68 16.94 10.38
C GLY A 17 6.05 17.92 9.38
N SER A 18 6.71 18.12 8.24
CA SER A 18 6.33 19.13 7.24
C SER A 18 5.00 18.84 6.54
N ARG A 19 4.61 17.56 6.41
CA ARG A 19 3.37 17.12 5.74
C ARG A 19 2.10 17.70 6.33
N ILE A 20 2.10 18.06 7.61
CA ILE A 20 0.91 18.64 8.23
C ILE A 20 0.56 20.02 7.65
N ILE A 21 1.58 20.74 7.16
CA ILE A 21 1.42 22.04 6.48
C ILE A 21 0.77 21.82 5.12
N GLU A 22 1.18 20.78 4.40
CA GLU A 22 0.57 20.38 3.13
C GLU A 22 -0.92 20.04 3.33
N GLN A 23 -1.24 19.21 4.32
CA GLN A 23 -2.62 18.84 4.64
C GLN A 23 -3.46 20.07 4.99
N LEU A 24 -2.91 21.00 5.77
CA LEU A 24 -3.59 22.27 6.09
C LEU A 24 -3.87 23.11 4.84
N LEU A 25 -2.90 23.23 3.92
CA LEU A 25 -3.06 23.94 2.66
C LEU A 25 -4.16 23.30 1.79
N VAL A 26 -4.13 21.97 1.66
CA VAL A 26 -5.12 21.22 0.88
C VAL A 26 -6.52 21.37 1.50
N GLU A 27 -6.66 21.31 2.82
CA GLU A 27 -7.95 21.53 3.49
C GLU A 27 -8.49 22.95 3.26
N CYS A 28 -7.63 23.98 3.27
CA CYS A 28 -8.03 25.34 2.91
C CYS A 28 -8.47 25.47 1.45
N TYR A 29 -7.86 24.71 0.56
CA TYR A 29 -8.17 24.70 -0.87
C TYR A 29 -9.49 24.00 -1.19
N ILE A 30 -9.76 22.88 -0.51
CA ILE A 30 -11.00 22.11 -0.68
C ILE A 30 -12.18 22.78 0.04
N ARG A 31 -11.97 23.32 1.23
CA ARG A 31 -13.01 23.97 2.06
C ARG A 31 -12.73 25.46 2.21
N ARG A 32 -13.28 26.24 1.27
CA ARG A 32 -13.16 27.69 1.30
C ARG A 32 -13.84 28.26 2.54
N GLY A 33 -13.15 29.11 3.28
CA GLY A 33 -13.68 29.76 4.48
C GLY A 33 -13.69 28.88 5.72
N ILE A 34 -12.93 27.79 5.75
CA ILE A 34 -12.83 26.91 6.93
C ILE A 34 -12.29 27.66 8.15
N SER A 35 -12.85 27.38 9.33
CA SER A 35 -12.38 27.97 10.58
C SER A 35 -11.06 27.34 11.04
N THR A 36 -10.22 28.10 11.76
CA THR A 36 -8.96 27.56 12.31
C THR A 36 -9.20 26.40 13.28
N LYS A 37 -10.31 26.44 14.05
CA LYS A 37 -10.70 25.35 14.96
C LYS A 37 -11.06 24.08 14.18
N GLU A 38 -11.78 24.21 13.07
CA GLU A 38 -12.13 23.07 12.23
C GLU A 38 -10.91 22.51 11.49
N LEU A 39 -10.03 23.36 10.97
CA LEU A 39 -8.74 22.95 10.41
C LEU A 39 -7.96 22.10 11.40
N ALA A 40 -7.71 22.63 12.61
CA ALA A 40 -6.99 21.95 13.68
C ALA A 40 -7.60 20.57 13.98
N ARG A 41 -8.92 20.48 14.10
CA ARG A 41 -9.64 19.23 14.35
C ARG A 41 -9.47 18.20 13.24
N LYS A 42 -9.48 18.63 11.96
CA LYS A 42 -9.38 17.71 10.82
C LYS A 42 -7.98 17.12 10.66
N ILE A 43 -6.96 17.94 10.87
CA ILE A 43 -5.56 17.53 10.76
C ILE A 43 -4.99 17.03 12.10
N LEU A 44 -5.84 16.87 13.12
CA LEU A 44 -5.46 16.39 14.46
C LEU A 44 -4.34 17.20 15.13
N LEU A 45 -4.33 18.53 14.91
CA LEU A 45 -3.39 19.44 15.56
C LEU A 45 -4.03 20.17 16.74
N PRO A 46 -3.23 20.51 17.77
CA PRO A 46 -3.63 21.53 18.74
C PRO A 46 -3.92 22.85 18.03
N VAL A 47 -4.99 23.54 18.44
CA VAL A 47 -5.40 24.83 17.85
C VAL A 47 -4.26 25.87 17.82
N PRO A 48 -3.39 26.00 18.85
CA PRO A 48 -2.26 26.91 18.80
C PRO A 48 -1.27 26.60 17.67
N VAL A 49 -0.97 25.31 17.44
CA VAL A 49 -0.05 24.86 16.38
C VAL A 49 -0.64 25.17 15.01
N ALA A 50 -1.90 24.80 14.76
CA ALA A 50 -2.59 25.13 13.52
C ALA A 50 -2.68 26.66 13.29
N THR A 51 -2.82 27.44 14.36
CA THR A 51 -2.80 28.91 14.29
C THR A 51 -1.44 29.46 13.91
N ALA A 52 -0.35 28.90 14.44
CA ALA A 52 1.02 29.29 14.11
C ALA A 52 1.32 29.03 12.62
N ILE A 53 1.02 27.81 12.13
CA ILE A 53 1.16 27.44 10.71
C ILE A 53 0.35 28.41 9.84
N LYS A 54 -0.92 28.64 10.17
CA LYS A 54 -1.79 29.57 9.44
C LYS A 54 -1.18 30.97 9.36
N LYS A 55 -0.73 31.53 10.49
CA LYS A 55 -0.16 32.89 10.53
C LYS A 55 1.08 33.01 9.64
N GLU A 56 1.94 32.00 9.65
CA GLU A 56 3.12 31.98 8.79
C GLU A 56 2.74 31.88 7.30
N LEU A 57 1.76 31.04 6.95
CA LEU A 57 1.23 30.95 5.59
C LEU A 57 0.50 32.23 5.11
N ILE A 58 -0.08 33.01 6.03
CA ILE A 58 -0.62 34.35 5.71
C ILE A 58 0.53 35.32 5.42
N LYS A 59 1.58 35.31 6.25
CA LYS A 59 2.77 36.15 6.06
C LYS A 59 3.48 35.88 4.74
N THR A 60 3.55 34.63 4.29
CA THR A 60 4.10 34.26 2.97
C THR A 60 3.15 34.56 1.80
N GLY A 61 1.91 34.96 2.09
CA GLY A 61 0.90 35.39 1.12
C GLY A 61 0.18 34.25 0.42
N VAL A 62 0.27 33.01 0.89
CA VAL A 62 -0.44 31.86 0.30
C VAL A 62 -1.83 31.66 0.89
N LEU A 63 -2.05 32.09 2.13
CA LEU A 63 -3.36 32.15 2.78
C LEU A 63 -3.80 33.58 3.09
N THR A 64 -5.10 33.77 3.27
CA THR A 64 -5.70 35.01 3.79
C THR A 64 -6.82 34.67 4.77
N GLN A 65 -7.15 35.61 5.65
CA GLN A 65 -8.21 35.49 6.64
C GLN A 65 -9.32 36.50 6.31
N ASP A 66 -10.50 36.00 5.93
CA ASP A 66 -11.72 36.79 5.73
C ASP A 66 -12.94 35.88 5.95
N ARG A 67 -13.66 36.08 7.06
CA ARG A 67 -14.77 35.21 7.50
C ARG A 67 -14.45 33.70 7.41
N GLY A 68 -13.19 33.35 7.74
CA GLY A 68 -12.62 32.02 7.53
C GLY A 68 -11.23 32.10 6.90
N VAL A 69 -10.60 30.94 6.71
CA VAL A 69 -9.28 30.84 6.05
C VAL A 69 -9.48 30.50 4.58
N HIS A 70 -8.76 31.18 3.70
CA HIS A 70 -8.83 30.98 2.25
C HIS A 70 -7.45 30.93 1.62
N CYS A 71 -7.30 30.16 0.55
CA CYS A 71 -6.13 30.25 -0.33
C CYS A 71 -6.20 31.52 -1.18
N THR A 72 -5.09 32.25 -1.27
CA THR A 72 -4.94 33.34 -2.24
C THR A 72 -4.74 32.77 -3.65
N ARG A 73 -4.74 33.60 -4.70
CA ARG A 73 -4.39 33.15 -6.06
C ARG A 73 -3.02 32.46 -6.10
N LYS A 74 -2.07 32.98 -5.33
CA LYS A 74 -0.72 32.43 -5.17
C LYS A 74 -0.74 31.05 -4.50
N GLY A 75 -1.52 30.90 -3.42
CA GLY A 75 -1.70 29.61 -2.74
C GLY A 75 -2.38 28.56 -3.63
N ILE A 76 -3.42 28.96 -4.38
CA ILE A 76 -4.10 28.08 -5.34
C ILE A 76 -3.11 27.60 -6.40
N ALA A 77 -2.35 28.51 -7.03
CA ALA A 77 -1.36 28.14 -8.04
C ALA A 77 -0.29 27.19 -7.51
N TYR A 78 0.18 27.38 -6.26
CA TYR A 78 1.12 26.47 -5.62
C TYR A 78 0.51 25.07 -5.42
N ILE A 79 -0.70 24.99 -4.88
CA ILE A 79 -1.39 23.72 -4.64
C ILE A 79 -1.67 22.99 -5.96
N GLU A 80 -2.13 23.70 -6.98
CA GLU A 80 -2.46 23.11 -8.27
C GLU A 80 -1.21 22.66 -9.05
N ASN A 81 -0.16 23.47 -9.10
CA ASN A 81 1.01 23.22 -9.96
C ASN A 81 2.14 22.44 -9.25
N GLU A 82 2.39 22.74 -7.97
CA GLU A 82 3.51 22.14 -7.23
C GLU A 82 3.08 20.90 -6.45
N LEU A 83 1.91 20.93 -5.81
CA LEU A 83 1.38 19.78 -5.07
C LEU A 83 0.58 18.82 -5.96
N GLY A 84 0.30 19.18 -7.22
CA GLY A 84 -0.35 18.33 -8.21
C GLY A 84 -1.88 18.26 -8.10
N TYR A 85 -2.53 19.22 -7.45
CA TYR A 85 -4.00 19.26 -7.29
C TYR A 85 -4.72 19.96 -8.46
N GLY A 86 -4.00 20.37 -9.50
CA GLY A 86 -4.55 21.01 -10.69
C GLY A 86 -5.47 20.07 -11.47
N GLY A 87 -6.68 20.53 -11.80
CA GLY A 87 -7.67 19.73 -12.53
C GLY A 87 -8.37 18.64 -11.69
N LEU A 88 -8.21 18.67 -10.36
CA LEU A 88 -8.88 17.75 -9.45
C LEU A 88 -10.41 17.93 -9.48
N ASP A 89 -11.14 16.83 -9.59
CA ASP A 89 -12.57 16.77 -9.25
C ASP A 89 -12.73 16.92 -7.73
N ARG A 90 -12.88 18.17 -7.28
CA ARG A 90 -12.99 18.51 -5.85
C ARG A 90 -14.26 17.95 -5.22
N THR A 91 -15.31 17.72 -6.02
CA THR A 91 -16.58 17.16 -5.54
C THR A 91 -16.37 15.68 -5.20
N LEU A 92 -15.83 14.90 -6.13
CA LEU A 92 -15.51 13.50 -5.87
C LEU A 92 -14.48 13.37 -4.74
N TYR A 93 -13.40 14.16 -4.77
CA TYR A 93 -12.40 14.16 -3.69
C TYR A 93 -13.06 14.38 -2.32
N GLY A 94 -13.90 15.41 -2.19
CA GLY A 94 -14.60 15.73 -0.94
C GLY A 94 -15.48 14.60 -0.43
N LYS A 95 -16.15 13.88 -1.34
CA LYS A 95 -16.95 12.69 -1.03
C LYS A 95 -16.09 11.50 -0.55
N LEU A 96 -14.99 11.19 -1.25
CA LEU A 96 -14.12 10.05 -0.90
C LEU A 96 -13.37 10.26 0.42
N MET A 97 -13.03 11.52 0.75
CA MET A 97 -12.43 11.91 2.02
C MET A 97 -13.43 11.88 3.19
N ALA A 98 -14.74 11.82 2.92
CA ALA A 98 -15.75 11.72 3.96
C ALA A 98 -15.96 10.26 4.38
N ASN A 99 -15.92 9.97 5.69
CA ASN A 99 -16.19 8.62 6.22
C ASN A 99 -17.64 8.15 6.08
N LYS A 100 -18.55 9.02 5.61
CA LYS A 100 -20.00 8.74 5.52
C LYS A 100 -20.47 8.39 4.11
N THR A 101 -19.65 8.59 3.09
CA THR A 101 -20.05 8.33 1.71
C THR A 101 -19.76 6.88 1.35
N ASP A 102 -20.71 6.22 0.70
CA ASP A 102 -20.49 4.90 0.12
C ASP A 102 -19.58 5.02 -1.11
N TRP A 103 -18.29 4.75 -0.90
CA TRP A 103 -17.28 4.79 -1.95
C TRP A 103 -17.56 3.79 -3.07
N ARG A 104 -18.29 2.69 -2.81
CA ARG A 104 -18.64 1.70 -3.84
C ARG A 104 -19.54 2.31 -4.89
N THR A 105 -20.51 3.12 -4.47
CA THR A 105 -21.39 3.84 -5.38
C THR A 105 -20.63 4.90 -6.18
N GLU A 106 -19.75 5.68 -5.54
CA GLU A 106 -19.01 6.76 -6.22
C GLU A 106 -17.92 6.25 -7.20
N LEU A 107 -17.43 5.03 -7.00
CA LEU A 107 -16.36 4.40 -7.79
C LEU A 107 -16.84 3.09 -8.47
N ALA A 108 -18.14 2.95 -8.70
CA ALA A 108 -18.71 1.74 -9.30
C ALA A 108 -18.12 1.45 -10.69
N ASP A 109 -17.83 2.52 -11.44
CA ASP A 109 -17.15 2.48 -12.74
C ASP A 109 -15.74 1.86 -12.64
N ILE A 110 -14.90 2.37 -11.72
CA ILE A 110 -13.56 1.82 -11.50
C ILE A 110 -13.64 0.39 -10.97
N LEU A 111 -14.54 0.13 -10.02
CA LEU A 111 -14.66 -1.19 -9.40
C LEU A 111 -15.03 -2.26 -10.44
N SER A 112 -15.89 -1.93 -11.41
CA SER A 112 -16.21 -2.82 -12.53
C SER A 112 -14.96 -3.16 -13.35
N ILE A 113 -14.17 -2.13 -13.72
CA ILE A 113 -12.93 -2.31 -14.49
C ILE A 113 -11.93 -3.17 -13.71
N LEU A 114 -11.71 -2.86 -12.44
CA LEU A 114 -10.80 -3.61 -11.59
C LEU A 114 -11.25 -5.06 -11.38
N THR A 115 -12.56 -5.31 -11.32
CA THR A 115 -13.09 -6.67 -11.20
C THR A 115 -12.68 -7.52 -12.39
N GLU A 116 -12.80 -7.00 -13.62
CA GLU A 116 -12.36 -7.70 -14.83
C GLU A 116 -10.84 -7.92 -14.84
N LEU A 117 -10.06 -6.89 -14.50
CA LEU A 117 -8.60 -6.97 -14.50
C LEU A 117 -8.08 -7.96 -13.44
N LEU A 118 -8.57 -7.91 -12.21
CA LEU A 118 -8.14 -8.83 -11.15
C LEU A 118 -8.60 -10.27 -11.41
N HIS A 119 -9.69 -10.47 -12.17
CA HIS A 119 -10.09 -11.80 -12.60
C HIS A 119 -9.11 -12.39 -13.64
N MET A 120 -8.57 -11.53 -14.52
CA MET A 120 -7.64 -11.91 -15.59
C MET A 120 -6.16 -11.88 -15.18
N ARG A 121 -5.85 -11.55 -13.92
CA ARG A 121 -4.47 -11.50 -13.41
C ARG A 121 -3.78 -12.87 -13.47
N PRO A 122 -2.44 -12.91 -13.50
CA PRO A 122 -1.68 -14.17 -13.44
C PRO A 122 -2.10 -15.07 -12.28
N GLN A 123 -1.98 -16.38 -12.46
CA GLN A 123 -2.22 -17.33 -11.37
C GLN A 123 -1.16 -17.18 -10.28
N VAL A 124 -1.60 -17.22 -9.02
CA VAL A 124 -0.73 -17.08 -7.85
C VAL A 124 0.27 -18.21 -7.78
N ASN A 125 1.51 -17.87 -7.44
CA ASN A 125 2.53 -18.81 -7.05
C ASN A 125 2.61 -18.87 -5.52
N VAL A 126 1.95 -19.88 -4.94
CA VAL A 126 1.91 -20.09 -3.49
C VAL A 126 3.28 -20.37 -2.87
N GLN A 127 4.31 -20.72 -3.66
CA GLN A 127 5.67 -20.94 -3.15
C GLN A 127 6.34 -19.64 -2.72
N ILE A 128 5.91 -18.50 -3.26
CA ILE A 128 6.39 -17.17 -2.90
C ILE A 128 5.33 -16.40 -2.09
N ASP A 129 4.45 -17.12 -1.39
CA ASP A 129 3.36 -16.61 -0.54
C ASP A 129 2.35 -15.69 -1.26
N GLN A 130 2.25 -15.74 -2.60
CA GLN A 130 1.25 -14.96 -3.34
C GLN A 130 -0.19 -15.39 -3.00
N SER A 131 -1.09 -14.41 -2.97
CA SER A 131 -2.51 -14.64 -2.70
C SER A 131 -3.38 -13.67 -3.50
N LYS A 132 -4.67 -14.00 -3.65
CA LYS A 132 -5.60 -13.23 -4.49
C LYS A 132 -6.46 -12.35 -3.61
N CYS A 133 -6.11 -11.07 -3.39
CA CYS A 133 -7.09 -10.16 -2.77
C CYS A 133 -8.27 -9.88 -3.70
N THR A 134 -9.39 -9.46 -3.12
CA THR A 134 -10.58 -9.03 -3.87
C THR A 134 -10.37 -7.65 -4.54
N PRO A 135 -11.09 -7.35 -5.64
CA PRO A 135 -11.08 -6.01 -6.25
C PRO A 135 -11.42 -4.88 -5.26
N GLU A 136 -12.36 -5.12 -4.35
CA GLU A 136 -12.71 -4.19 -3.30
C GLU A 136 -11.54 -3.95 -2.35
N THR A 137 -10.78 -4.98 -2.01
CA THR A 137 -9.60 -4.84 -1.14
C THR A 137 -8.56 -3.96 -1.82
N SER A 138 -8.20 -4.26 -3.07
CA SER A 138 -7.21 -3.48 -3.83
C SER A 138 -7.63 -2.00 -3.95
N LEU A 139 -8.90 -1.73 -4.28
CA LEU A 139 -9.42 -0.36 -4.37
C LEU A 139 -9.52 0.34 -3.00
N ARG A 140 -9.87 -0.38 -1.92
CA ARG A 140 -9.86 0.17 -0.56
C ARG A 140 -8.45 0.59 -0.12
N ARG A 141 -7.41 -0.16 -0.49
CA ARG A 141 -6.00 0.21 -0.24
C ARG A 141 -5.65 1.52 -0.93
N ALA A 142 -6.07 1.70 -2.18
CA ALA A 142 -5.88 2.96 -2.91
C ALA A 142 -6.65 4.14 -2.26
N LEU A 143 -7.88 3.91 -1.79
CA LEU A 143 -8.65 4.91 -1.05
C LEU A 143 -8.01 5.29 0.29
N LEU A 144 -7.41 4.33 0.98
CA LEU A 144 -6.64 4.59 2.20
C LEU A 144 -5.43 5.47 1.88
N CYS A 145 -4.73 5.23 0.76
CA CYS A 145 -3.65 6.10 0.27
C CYS A 145 -4.12 7.56 0.09
N LEU A 146 -5.27 7.75 -0.54
CA LEU A 146 -5.88 9.06 -0.74
C LEU A 146 -6.18 9.75 0.60
N ARG A 147 -6.79 9.00 1.54
CA ARG A 147 -7.16 9.50 2.88
C ARG A 147 -5.95 9.83 3.76
N GLU A 148 -4.82 9.18 3.53
CA GLU A 148 -3.53 9.52 4.15
C GLU A 148 -2.79 10.68 3.48
N HIS A 149 -3.41 11.34 2.49
CA HIS A 149 -2.77 12.39 1.69
C HIS A 149 -1.47 11.91 1.03
N ALA A 150 -1.43 10.63 0.66
CA ALA A 150 -0.24 9.95 0.13
C ALA A 150 -0.38 9.58 -1.37
N LEU A 151 -1.46 10.00 -2.03
CA LEU A 151 -1.76 9.68 -3.43
C LEU A 151 -1.42 10.81 -4.41
N ILE A 152 -2.01 11.99 -4.22
CA ILE A 152 -1.94 13.09 -5.19
C ILE A 152 -0.56 13.75 -5.14
N GLY A 153 0.11 13.82 -6.30
CA GLY A 153 1.44 14.43 -6.42
C GLY A 153 2.56 13.70 -5.68
N LYS A 154 2.37 12.43 -5.31
CA LYS A 154 3.32 11.63 -4.51
C LYS A 154 4.05 10.57 -5.31
N GLN A 155 5.24 10.21 -4.82
CA GLN A 155 6.00 9.06 -5.28
C GLN A 155 5.63 7.83 -4.44
N ILE A 156 4.91 6.87 -5.01
CA ILE A 156 4.35 5.72 -4.31
C ILE A 156 5.10 4.46 -4.72
N LEU A 157 5.46 3.61 -3.77
CA LEU A 157 6.08 2.31 -4.04
C LEU A 157 5.16 1.16 -3.63
N CYS A 158 4.97 0.17 -4.50
CA CYS A 158 4.45 -1.15 -4.13
C CYS A 158 5.63 -2.12 -4.03
N VAL A 159 5.85 -2.70 -2.84
CA VAL A 159 6.86 -3.71 -2.56
C VAL A 159 6.16 -5.08 -2.53
N GLY A 160 6.20 -5.77 -3.67
CA GLY A 160 5.23 -6.81 -4.05
C GLY A 160 3.92 -6.20 -4.54
N ASP A 161 3.32 -6.75 -5.61
CA ASP A 161 2.04 -6.26 -6.14
C ASP A 161 1.19 -7.30 -6.90
N ASP A 162 1.15 -8.54 -6.42
CA ASP A 162 0.22 -9.58 -6.90
C ASP A 162 -1.28 -9.18 -6.73
N ASP A 163 -1.53 -8.29 -5.77
CA ASP A 163 -2.83 -7.67 -5.49
C ASP A 163 -3.21 -6.49 -6.40
N LEU A 164 -2.34 -6.11 -7.34
CA LEU A 164 -2.55 -5.03 -8.30
C LEU A 164 -2.96 -3.69 -7.64
N VAL A 165 -2.40 -3.38 -6.46
CA VAL A 165 -2.66 -2.12 -5.75
C VAL A 165 -2.14 -0.95 -6.59
N SER A 166 -1.04 -1.12 -7.32
CA SER A 166 -0.52 -0.09 -8.24
C SER A 166 -1.55 0.29 -9.32
N VAL A 167 -2.27 -0.70 -9.86
CA VAL A 167 -3.33 -0.50 -10.86
C VAL A 167 -4.50 0.25 -10.25
N SER A 168 -4.95 -0.15 -9.06
CA SER A 168 -6.01 0.55 -8.31
C SER A 168 -5.66 2.02 -8.02
N LEU A 169 -4.42 2.29 -7.61
CA LEU A 169 -3.91 3.65 -7.41
C LEU A 169 -3.95 4.47 -8.71
N GLY A 170 -3.51 3.87 -9.83
CA GLY A 170 -3.52 4.50 -11.14
C GLY A 170 -4.91 4.87 -11.64
N PHE A 171 -5.87 3.94 -11.52
CA PHE A 171 -7.26 4.22 -11.90
C PHE A 171 -7.93 5.26 -11.01
N LEU A 172 -7.68 5.22 -9.69
CA LEU A 172 -8.21 6.23 -8.77
C LEU A 172 -7.67 7.62 -9.12
N LEU A 173 -6.38 7.75 -9.43
CA LEU A 173 -5.80 8.99 -9.94
C LEU A 173 -6.48 9.45 -11.24
N LYS A 174 -6.60 8.56 -12.24
CA LYS A 174 -7.27 8.87 -13.51
C LYS A 174 -8.70 9.37 -13.30
N ARG A 175 -9.45 8.76 -12.37
CA ARG A 175 -10.83 9.15 -12.06
C ARG A 175 -10.96 10.47 -11.30
N LEU A 176 -10.02 10.77 -10.40
CA LEU A 176 -9.95 12.04 -9.68
C LEU A 176 -9.60 13.21 -10.60
N PHE A 177 -8.98 12.94 -11.76
CA PHE A 177 -8.48 13.96 -12.67
C PHE A 177 -8.93 13.70 -14.12
N PRO A 178 -10.25 13.78 -14.41
CA PRO A 178 -10.82 13.34 -15.68
C PRO A 178 -10.28 14.09 -16.91
N ASN A 179 -9.79 15.33 -16.73
CA ASN A 179 -9.33 16.20 -17.81
C ASN A 179 -7.80 16.41 -17.81
N THR A 180 -7.05 15.70 -16.96
CA THR A 180 -5.60 15.91 -16.80
C THR A 180 -4.84 14.69 -17.27
N ARG A 181 -3.95 14.86 -18.26
CA ARG A 181 -3.12 13.77 -18.78
C ARG A 181 -1.79 13.61 -18.03
N ASN A 182 -1.29 14.68 -17.42
CA ASN A 182 0.01 14.69 -16.73
C ASN A 182 -0.20 14.89 -15.23
N GLN A 183 -0.42 13.77 -14.53
CA GLN A 183 -0.36 13.73 -13.07
C GLN A 183 1.09 13.75 -12.59
N ARG A 184 1.35 14.44 -11.48
CA ARG A 184 2.68 14.45 -10.84
C ARG A 184 2.97 13.19 -10.03
N ALA A 185 1.94 12.43 -9.69
CA ALA A 185 2.11 11.18 -8.95
C ALA A 185 2.82 10.14 -9.81
N VAL A 186 3.78 9.43 -9.22
CA VAL A 186 4.46 8.29 -9.85
C VAL A 186 4.26 7.07 -8.97
N ILE A 187 3.90 5.96 -9.59
CA ILE A 187 3.75 4.67 -8.92
C ILE A 187 4.88 3.76 -9.41
N SER A 188 5.65 3.21 -8.50
CA SER A 188 6.65 2.20 -8.81
C SER A 188 6.25 0.86 -8.22
N VAL A 189 6.50 -0.22 -8.94
CA VAL A 189 6.29 -1.59 -8.48
C VAL A 189 7.62 -2.31 -8.48
N ILE A 190 7.93 -2.97 -7.37
CA ILE A 190 9.05 -3.89 -7.26
C ILE A 190 8.49 -5.27 -6.97
N ASP A 191 8.81 -6.23 -7.83
CA ASP A 191 8.42 -7.64 -7.64
C ASP A 191 9.49 -8.56 -8.25
N ILE A 192 9.54 -9.80 -7.81
CA ILE A 192 10.37 -10.86 -8.39
C ILE A 192 9.65 -11.55 -9.55
N ASP A 193 8.32 -11.55 -9.53
CA ASP A 193 7.49 -12.28 -10.50
C ASP A 193 7.23 -11.46 -11.76
N GLU A 194 7.99 -11.77 -12.82
CA GLU A 194 7.88 -11.09 -14.11
C GLU A 194 6.50 -11.22 -14.76
N ARG A 195 5.70 -12.24 -14.40
CA ARG A 195 4.35 -12.43 -14.95
C ARG A 195 3.44 -11.28 -14.50
N PHE A 196 3.49 -10.92 -13.21
CA PHE A 196 2.73 -9.79 -12.66
C PHE A 196 3.28 -8.46 -13.16
N LEU A 197 4.60 -8.30 -13.21
CA LEU A 197 5.20 -7.06 -13.73
C LEU A 197 4.83 -6.81 -15.19
N GLN A 198 4.86 -7.83 -16.05
CA GLN A 198 4.44 -7.69 -17.44
C GLN A 198 2.94 -7.35 -17.54
N TYR A 199 2.10 -8.02 -16.75
CA TYR A 199 0.66 -7.75 -16.70
C TYR A 199 0.35 -6.30 -16.29
N ILE A 200 1.00 -5.80 -15.22
CA ILE A 200 0.87 -4.42 -14.76
C ILE A 200 1.37 -3.43 -15.83
N ARG A 201 2.52 -3.71 -16.47
CA ARG A 201 3.06 -2.86 -17.55
C ARG A 201 2.10 -2.74 -18.73
N ASP A 202 1.44 -3.82 -19.11
CA ASP A 202 0.51 -3.81 -20.23
C ASP A 202 -0.77 -3.03 -19.90
N ILE A 203 -1.32 -3.17 -18.69
CA ILE A 203 -2.43 -2.34 -18.20
C ILE A 203 -1.99 -0.87 -18.17
N ALA A 204 -0.84 -0.57 -17.57
CA ALA A 204 -0.36 0.80 -17.44
C ALA A 204 -0.17 1.47 -18.81
N ARG A 205 0.37 0.75 -19.80
CA ARG A 205 0.51 1.26 -21.18
C ARG A 205 -0.85 1.49 -21.83
N LYS A 206 -1.75 0.51 -21.76
CA LYS A 206 -3.09 0.57 -22.38
C LYS A 206 -3.91 1.72 -21.80
N GLU A 207 -3.89 1.86 -20.48
CA GLU A 207 -4.74 2.78 -19.73
C GLU A 207 -4.06 4.13 -19.43
N GLN A 208 -2.80 4.28 -19.83
CA GLN A 208 -1.95 5.45 -19.59
C GLN A 208 -1.81 5.78 -18.10
N LEU A 209 -1.56 4.75 -17.29
CA LEU A 209 -1.36 4.89 -15.84
C LEU A 209 0.11 5.24 -15.54
N PRO A 210 0.38 6.05 -14.51
CA PRO A 210 1.74 6.49 -14.17
C PRO A 210 2.53 5.42 -13.39
N ILE A 211 2.56 4.18 -13.90
CA ILE A 211 3.15 3.02 -13.23
C ILE A 211 4.45 2.61 -13.93
N THR A 212 5.51 2.42 -13.15
CA THR A 212 6.79 1.86 -13.60
C THR A 212 7.10 0.59 -12.82
N CYS A 213 7.52 -0.47 -13.51
CA CYS A 213 7.80 -1.77 -12.91
C CYS A 213 9.31 -2.06 -12.88
N HIS A 214 9.77 -2.73 -11.83
CA HIS A 214 11.14 -3.14 -11.62
C HIS A 214 11.20 -4.60 -11.19
N ASN A 215 11.84 -5.45 -11.98
CA ASN A 215 12.13 -6.84 -11.61
C ASN A 215 13.32 -6.86 -10.65
N ILE A 216 13.05 -7.09 -9.36
CA ILE A 216 14.08 -7.11 -8.30
C ILE A 216 13.70 -8.17 -7.27
N ASP A 217 14.66 -9.05 -6.96
CA ASP A 217 14.58 -9.90 -5.79
C ASP A 217 14.88 -9.08 -4.52
N LEU A 218 13.88 -8.97 -3.64
CA LEU A 218 13.97 -8.24 -2.38
C LEU A 218 14.93 -8.86 -1.37
N ARG A 219 15.42 -10.10 -1.61
CA ARG A 219 16.56 -10.64 -0.85
C ARG A 219 17.80 -9.77 -1.03
N GLN A 220 17.98 -9.16 -2.21
CA GLN A 220 19.08 -8.24 -2.46
C GLN A 220 18.77 -6.82 -1.97
N PRO A 221 19.77 -6.01 -1.60
CA PRO A 221 19.60 -4.59 -1.32
C PRO A 221 18.99 -3.84 -2.52
N LEU A 222 18.18 -2.81 -2.25
CA LEU A 222 17.61 -2.01 -3.32
C LEU A 222 18.68 -1.26 -4.11
N PRO A 223 18.55 -1.17 -5.45
CA PRO A 223 19.40 -0.31 -6.26
C PRO A 223 19.35 1.14 -5.77
N LYS A 224 20.51 1.81 -5.67
CA LYS A 224 20.63 3.19 -5.15
C LYS A 224 19.65 4.19 -5.79
N LYS A 225 19.32 4.00 -7.07
CA LYS A 225 18.36 4.84 -7.82
C LYS A 225 16.91 4.78 -7.31
N LEU A 226 16.58 3.80 -6.48
CA LEU A 226 15.24 3.64 -5.87
C LEU A 226 15.25 4.05 -4.39
N CYS A 227 16.41 4.35 -3.81
CA CYS A 227 16.54 4.70 -2.41
C CYS A 227 16.21 6.18 -2.18
N GLY A 228 15.57 6.51 -1.06
CA GLY A 228 15.43 7.89 -0.60
C GLY A 228 14.47 8.78 -1.41
N GLN A 229 13.58 8.22 -2.22
CA GLN A 229 12.75 9.01 -3.18
C GLN A 229 11.24 8.87 -3.01
N TYR A 230 10.77 7.90 -2.24
CA TYR A 230 9.34 7.61 -2.10
C TYR A 230 8.69 8.30 -0.90
N ASP A 231 7.43 8.66 -1.09
CA ASP A 231 6.56 9.38 -0.17
C ASP A 231 5.71 8.43 0.71
N CYS A 232 5.54 7.19 0.27
CA CYS A 232 4.89 6.10 0.99
C CYS A 232 5.19 4.78 0.29
N PHE A 233 4.87 3.67 0.95
CA PHE A 233 4.85 2.37 0.28
C PHE A 233 3.75 1.43 0.79
N PHE A 234 3.36 0.50 -0.08
CA PHE A 234 2.49 -0.64 0.21
C PHE A 234 3.30 -1.92 0.23
N THR A 235 2.92 -2.86 1.09
CA THR A 235 3.42 -4.22 1.05
C THR A 235 2.42 -5.19 1.68
N ASP A 236 2.33 -6.40 1.10
CA ASP A 236 1.66 -7.58 1.67
C ASP A 236 2.70 -8.71 1.71
N PRO A 237 3.60 -8.69 2.71
CA PRO A 237 4.79 -9.51 2.72
C PRO A 237 4.46 -10.95 3.13
N PRO A 238 5.42 -11.89 2.99
CA PRO A 238 5.32 -13.21 3.62
C PRO A 238 4.93 -13.12 5.10
N TYR A 239 4.06 -14.02 5.56
CA TYR A 239 3.45 -13.94 6.91
C TYR A 239 4.33 -14.48 8.05
N THR A 240 5.65 -14.36 7.88
CA THR A 240 6.72 -14.63 8.84
C THR A 240 7.25 -13.30 9.40
N LEU A 241 7.87 -13.30 10.58
CA LEU A 241 8.45 -12.06 11.13
C LEU A 241 9.62 -11.60 10.24
N GLN A 242 10.48 -12.52 9.81
CA GLN A 242 11.63 -12.23 8.97
C GLN A 242 11.23 -11.67 7.61
N GLY A 243 10.22 -12.27 6.96
CA GLY A 243 9.73 -11.78 5.67
C GLY A 243 9.08 -10.42 5.76
N MET A 244 8.30 -10.18 6.81
CA MET A 244 7.78 -8.85 7.09
C MET A 244 8.91 -7.84 7.36
N SER A 245 9.88 -8.16 8.20
CA SER A 245 11.00 -7.25 8.51
C SER A 245 11.85 -6.95 7.27
N LEU A 246 12.06 -7.93 6.38
CA LEU A 246 12.76 -7.73 5.11
C LEU A 246 12.02 -6.74 4.21
N PHE A 247 10.74 -6.99 3.93
CA PHE A 247 9.95 -6.15 3.02
C PHE A 247 9.79 -4.72 3.55
N ILE A 248 9.55 -4.57 4.86
CA ILE A 248 9.51 -3.25 5.50
C ILE A 248 10.88 -2.56 5.43
N SER A 249 11.98 -3.28 5.67
CA SER A 249 13.33 -2.72 5.57
C SER A 249 13.66 -2.22 4.15
N ARG A 250 13.24 -2.96 3.11
CA ARG A 250 13.36 -2.53 1.72
C ARG A 250 12.52 -1.28 1.45
N GLY A 251 11.26 -1.27 1.90
CA GLY A 251 10.40 -0.10 1.81
C GLY A 251 10.97 1.13 2.51
N ILE A 252 11.47 0.99 3.75
CA ILE A 252 12.14 2.07 4.51
C ILE A 252 13.36 2.60 3.76
N SER A 253 14.15 1.73 3.13
CA SER A 253 15.31 2.15 2.34
C SER A 253 14.91 2.99 1.12
N ALA A 254 13.73 2.75 0.57
CA ALA A 254 13.17 3.47 -0.56
C ALA A 254 12.55 4.83 -0.17
N LEU A 255 12.04 4.96 1.05
CA LEU A 255 11.41 6.19 1.54
C LEU A 255 12.41 7.35 1.65
N LYS A 256 11.92 8.56 1.38
CA LYS A 256 12.62 9.81 1.74
C LYS A 256 12.92 9.82 3.25
N LYS A 257 14.01 10.47 3.64
CA LYS A 257 14.35 10.68 5.06
C LYS A 257 13.51 11.82 5.64
N GLU A 258 12.22 11.55 5.80
CA GLU A 258 11.23 12.47 6.33
C GLU A 258 10.39 11.79 7.41
N LYS A 259 9.97 12.59 8.40
CA LYS A 259 9.03 12.16 9.44
C LYS A 259 7.59 12.14 8.92
N GLY A 260 6.81 11.15 9.35
CA GLY A 260 5.37 11.06 9.09
C GLY A 260 4.98 10.45 7.74
N LEU A 261 5.91 9.83 7.02
CA LEU A 261 5.60 9.10 5.79
C LEU A 261 4.82 7.82 6.14
N PRO A 262 3.67 7.54 5.48
CA PRO A 262 2.89 6.34 5.74
C PRO A 262 3.52 5.11 5.11
N ILE A 263 3.39 4.01 5.84
CA ILE A 263 3.67 2.65 5.39
C ILE A 263 2.37 1.87 5.53
N PHE A 264 1.93 1.24 4.45
CA PHE A 264 0.70 0.45 4.40
C PHE A 264 1.05 -1.04 4.38
N LEU A 265 0.94 -1.67 5.53
CA LEU A 265 1.26 -3.09 5.72
C LEU A 265 -0.04 -3.91 5.77
N SER A 266 -0.23 -4.76 4.78
CA SER A 266 -1.22 -5.82 4.85
C SER A 266 -0.64 -7.02 5.57
N PHE A 267 -1.39 -7.59 6.50
CA PHE A 267 -0.92 -8.74 7.25
C PHE A 267 -2.08 -9.60 7.75
N ALA A 268 -1.86 -10.91 7.89
CA ALA A 268 -2.85 -11.80 8.50
C ALA A 268 -3.05 -11.50 10.00
N HIS A 269 -4.22 -11.84 10.53
CA HIS A 269 -4.44 -11.88 11.98
C HIS A 269 -3.62 -13.02 12.61
N LYS A 270 -2.98 -12.75 13.74
CA LYS A 270 -2.10 -13.70 14.44
C LYS A 270 -2.41 -13.72 15.94
N SER A 271 -1.79 -14.66 16.67
CA SER A 271 -1.94 -14.74 18.13
C SER A 271 -1.46 -13.45 18.82
N PRO A 272 -1.90 -13.19 20.07
CA PRO A 272 -1.41 -12.06 20.86
C PRO A 272 0.11 -12.03 20.98
N ASP A 273 0.76 -13.18 21.21
CA ASP A 273 2.22 -13.25 21.35
C ASP A 273 2.94 -12.90 20.04
N PHE A 274 2.43 -13.37 18.90
CA PHE A 274 2.97 -13.00 17.60
C PHE A 274 2.75 -11.51 17.32
N THR A 275 1.59 -10.98 17.70
CA THR A 275 1.28 -9.55 17.55
C THR A 275 2.21 -8.68 18.40
N LEU A 276 2.56 -9.12 19.62
CA LEU A 276 3.56 -8.45 20.44
C LEU A 276 4.95 -8.48 19.79
N ALA A 277 5.36 -9.62 19.23
CA ALA A 277 6.61 -9.73 18.49
C ALA A 277 6.63 -8.79 17.28
N LEU A 278 5.56 -8.79 16.48
CA LEU A 278 5.36 -7.88 15.36
C LEU A 278 5.51 -6.40 15.75
N GLN A 279 4.88 -6.00 16.86
CA GLN A 279 4.97 -4.62 17.37
C GLN A 279 6.39 -4.27 17.83
N ARG A 280 7.14 -5.22 18.40
CA ARG A 280 8.54 -5.01 18.78
C ARG A 280 9.42 -4.76 17.56
N GLU A 281 9.20 -5.47 16.45
CA GLU A 281 9.90 -5.21 15.18
C GLU A 281 9.67 -3.79 14.67
N PHE A 282 8.42 -3.30 14.71
CA PHE A 282 8.10 -1.92 14.31
C PHE A 282 8.83 -0.89 15.19
N VAL A 283 8.85 -1.11 16.50
CA VAL A 283 9.55 -0.24 17.45
C VAL A 283 11.07 -0.29 17.20
N GLY A 284 11.64 -1.47 16.95
CA GLY A 284 13.05 -1.66 16.61
C GLY A 284 13.46 -0.87 15.36
N MET A 285 12.60 -0.83 14.34
CA MET A 285 12.79 -0.02 13.12
C MET A 285 12.48 1.47 13.29
N GLY A 286 12.11 1.92 14.51
CA GLY A 286 11.78 3.32 14.79
C GLY A 286 10.46 3.79 14.16
N LEU A 287 9.50 2.89 13.92
CA LEU A 287 8.18 3.20 13.36
C LEU A 287 7.15 3.42 14.47
N SER A 288 6.17 4.29 14.20
CA SER A 288 4.98 4.42 15.05
C SER A 288 3.76 3.79 14.38
N ILE A 289 2.91 3.14 15.17
CA ILE A 289 1.64 2.59 14.70
C ILE A 289 0.60 3.69 14.76
N ARG A 290 0.05 4.09 13.61
CA ARG A 290 -1.01 5.09 13.53
C ARG A 290 -2.38 4.47 13.67
N GLU A 291 -2.60 3.32 13.02
CA GLU A 291 -3.89 2.62 13.04
C GLU A 291 -3.73 1.14 12.67
N ILE A 292 -4.57 0.29 13.26
CA ILE A 292 -4.72 -1.11 12.87
C ILE A 292 -6.19 -1.33 12.51
N ILE A 293 -6.46 -1.59 11.25
CA ILE A 293 -7.82 -1.78 10.72
C ILE A 293 -8.04 -3.27 10.52
N SER A 294 -8.78 -3.88 11.45
CA SER A 294 -9.12 -5.31 11.39
C SER A 294 -10.07 -5.62 10.23
N HIS A 295 -9.92 -6.80 9.63
CA HIS A 295 -10.78 -7.27 8.53
C HIS A 295 -10.79 -6.30 7.33
N PHE A 296 -9.65 -5.66 7.08
CA PHE A 296 -9.48 -4.73 5.98
C PHE A 296 -9.27 -5.46 4.65
N ASN A 297 -8.41 -6.47 4.66
CA ASN A 297 -8.04 -7.24 3.48
C ASN A 297 -8.91 -8.48 3.38
N GLU A 298 -9.46 -8.75 2.20
CA GLU A 298 -10.20 -9.97 1.89
C GLU A 298 -9.53 -10.71 0.74
N TYR A 299 -9.39 -12.03 0.84
CA TYR A 299 -8.71 -12.87 -0.13
C TYR A 299 -9.61 -14.02 -0.62
N GLU A 300 -9.46 -14.37 -1.90
CA GLU A 300 -10.14 -15.49 -2.55
C GLU A 300 -9.49 -16.83 -2.13
N GLY A 301 -10.30 -17.87 -1.91
CA GLY A 301 -9.81 -19.25 -1.76
C GLY A 301 -9.15 -19.63 -0.41
N ALA A 302 -8.84 -18.68 0.48
CA ALA A 302 -8.19 -18.92 1.78
C ALA A 302 -9.17 -19.32 2.92
N GLN A 303 -10.14 -20.19 2.63
CA GLN A 303 -11.28 -20.48 3.53
C GLN A 303 -10.86 -20.99 4.92
N MET A 304 -9.68 -21.61 5.04
CA MET A 304 -9.13 -22.13 6.30
C MET A 304 -8.62 -21.04 7.27
N ILE A 305 -8.43 -19.79 6.82
CA ILE A 305 -7.94 -18.65 7.63
C ILE A 305 -9.04 -17.57 7.77
N GLY A 306 -10.28 -17.89 7.41
CA GLY A 306 -11.39 -16.93 7.46
C GLY A 306 -11.32 -15.82 6.39
N ASN A 307 -10.48 -15.98 5.35
CA ASN A 307 -10.35 -15.09 4.19
C ASN A 307 -10.06 -13.62 4.49
N ARG A 308 -9.70 -13.24 5.72
CA ARG A 308 -9.62 -11.82 6.13
C ARG A 308 -8.35 -11.50 6.90
N GLY A 309 -7.66 -10.44 6.47
CA GLY A 309 -6.49 -9.86 7.12
C GLY A 309 -6.74 -8.46 7.68
N GLN A 310 -5.69 -7.86 8.23
CA GLN A 310 -5.68 -6.49 8.75
C GLN A 310 -4.80 -5.59 7.90
N MET A 311 -5.11 -4.29 7.92
CA MET A 311 -4.25 -3.24 7.39
C MET A 311 -3.65 -2.47 8.57
N ILE A 312 -2.33 -2.43 8.63
CA ILE A 312 -1.58 -1.70 9.65
C ILE A 312 -0.97 -0.47 8.96
N VAL A 313 -1.38 0.72 9.42
CA VAL A 313 -0.82 1.98 8.94
C VAL A 313 0.26 2.42 9.92
N LEU A 314 1.51 2.37 9.48
CA LEU A 314 2.66 2.85 10.23
C LEU A 314 3.08 4.24 9.74
N LYS A 315 3.83 4.97 10.55
CA LYS A 315 4.42 6.27 10.20
C LYS A 315 5.91 6.27 10.55
N THR A 316 6.71 6.88 9.68
CA THR A 316 8.12 7.13 9.98
C THR A 316 8.28 8.15 11.11
N THR A 317 9.29 7.94 11.95
CA THR A 317 9.81 8.90 12.92
C THR A 317 11.23 9.33 12.55
N GLU A 318 11.82 10.26 13.33
CA GLU A 318 13.24 10.65 13.20
C GLU A 318 14.21 9.47 13.38
N LEU A 319 13.78 8.41 14.08
CA LEU A 319 14.59 7.23 14.37
C LEU A 319 14.44 6.13 13.31
N THR A 320 13.63 6.37 12.26
CA THR A 320 13.32 5.32 11.28
C THR A 320 14.56 4.84 10.56
N SER A 321 14.84 3.55 10.70
CA SER A 321 15.93 2.89 10.00
C SER A 321 15.54 1.47 9.60
N PRO A 322 16.02 0.98 8.44
CA PRO A 322 15.79 -0.40 8.05
C PRO A 322 16.60 -1.31 8.98
N ASP A 323 15.97 -2.39 9.43
CA ASP A 323 16.64 -3.41 10.24
C ASP A 323 17.60 -4.25 9.37
N ILE A 324 17.15 -4.62 8.17
CA ILE A 324 17.90 -5.45 7.22
C ILE A 324 18.40 -4.59 6.06
N THR A 325 19.71 -4.32 6.01
CA THR A 325 20.33 -3.52 4.94
C THR A 325 21.11 -4.34 3.91
N ALA A 326 21.65 -5.49 4.32
CA ALA A 326 22.44 -6.38 3.49
C ALA A 326 21.57 -7.38 2.71
N THR A 327 22.23 -8.24 1.94
CA THR A 327 21.61 -9.42 1.32
C THR A 327 21.02 -10.31 2.40
N PHE A 328 19.81 -10.82 2.13
CA PHE A 328 19.08 -11.72 3.02
C PHE A 328 19.19 -13.16 2.52
N GLU A 329 19.76 -14.04 3.34
CA GLU A 329 20.08 -15.44 2.99
C GLU A 329 19.19 -16.47 3.70
N ASP A 330 18.39 -16.03 4.67
CA ASP A 330 17.52 -16.89 5.48
C ASP A 330 16.22 -17.28 4.76
N MET A 331 15.46 -18.18 5.39
CA MET A 331 14.12 -18.56 4.95
C MET A 331 13.17 -17.36 4.99
N LEU A 332 12.54 -17.08 3.85
CA LEU A 332 11.68 -15.92 3.63
C LEU A 332 10.21 -16.30 3.66
N TYR A 333 9.84 -17.31 2.85
CA TYR A 333 8.45 -17.65 2.59
C TYR A 333 7.88 -18.60 3.64
N THR A 334 6.57 -18.56 3.86
CA THR A 334 5.89 -19.40 4.85
C THR A 334 6.11 -20.88 4.57
N GLY A 335 6.16 -21.29 3.30
CA GLY A 335 6.47 -22.66 2.89
C GLY A 335 7.89 -23.11 3.24
N GLU A 336 8.86 -22.19 3.26
CA GLU A 336 10.25 -22.47 3.66
C GLU A 336 10.35 -22.67 5.18
N VAL A 337 9.68 -21.79 5.96
CA VAL A 337 9.70 -21.80 7.44
C VAL A 337 8.85 -22.93 8.03
N LYS A 338 7.66 -23.18 7.47
CA LYS A 338 6.72 -24.22 7.93
C LYS A 338 6.67 -25.34 6.92
N ARG A 339 7.74 -26.14 6.86
CA ARG A 339 7.80 -27.30 5.96
C ARG A 339 6.70 -28.29 6.35
N THR A 340 5.85 -28.63 5.39
CA THR A 340 4.77 -29.59 5.60
C THR A 340 4.77 -30.63 4.49
N LEU A 341 4.64 -31.89 4.87
CA LEU A 341 4.27 -32.99 3.98
C LEU A 341 2.77 -33.14 4.01
N ARG A 342 2.14 -33.04 2.85
CA ARG A 342 0.69 -33.21 2.69
C ARG A 342 0.43 -34.44 1.85
N THR A 343 -0.37 -35.36 2.33
CA THR A 343 -0.79 -36.54 1.56
C THR A 343 -2.18 -36.30 1.00
N TYR A 344 -2.30 -36.32 -0.32
CA TYR A 344 -3.55 -36.14 -1.04
C TYR A 344 -4.02 -37.45 -1.66
N GLN A 345 -5.31 -37.75 -1.58
CA GLN A 345 -5.94 -38.84 -2.30
C GLN A 345 -6.53 -38.37 -3.61
N CYS A 346 -6.24 -39.05 -4.72
CA CYS A 346 -7.03 -38.88 -5.94
C CYS A 346 -8.47 -39.37 -5.71
N LYS A 347 -9.47 -38.55 -6.05
CA LYS A 347 -10.88 -38.93 -5.90
C LYS A 347 -11.35 -39.97 -6.92
N LEU A 348 -10.61 -40.21 -8.00
CA LEU A 348 -10.97 -41.18 -9.04
C LEU A 348 -10.40 -42.57 -8.78
N CYS A 349 -9.10 -42.68 -8.52
CA CYS A 349 -8.42 -43.97 -8.35
C CYS A 349 -8.02 -44.28 -6.89
N SER A 350 -8.26 -43.35 -5.95
CA SER A 350 -7.86 -43.46 -4.55
C SER A 350 -6.35 -43.49 -4.26
N GLU A 351 -5.52 -43.26 -5.29
CA GLU A 351 -4.06 -43.18 -5.15
C GLU A 351 -3.65 -42.08 -4.17
N SER A 352 -2.63 -42.35 -3.34
CA SER A 352 -2.15 -41.42 -2.31
C SER A 352 -0.84 -40.78 -2.76
N ILE A 353 -0.86 -39.46 -2.92
CA ILE A 353 0.24 -38.68 -3.49
C ILE A 353 0.74 -37.71 -2.44
N ILE A 354 2.05 -37.71 -2.23
CA ILE A 354 2.72 -36.81 -1.31
C ILE A 354 3.06 -35.50 -2.04
N VAL A 355 2.64 -34.38 -1.46
CA VAL A 355 2.86 -33.03 -1.96
C VAL A 355 3.63 -32.23 -0.91
N GLY A 356 4.79 -31.69 -1.29
CA GLY A 356 5.66 -30.93 -0.39
C GLY A 356 7.11 -30.89 -0.85
N VAL A 357 8.01 -30.40 0.00
CA VAL A 357 9.44 -30.16 -0.32
C VAL A 357 10.20 -31.45 -0.72
N GLU A 358 9.72 -32.62 -0.27
CA GLU A 358 10.30 -33.93 -0.57
C GLU A 358 9.40 -34.80 -1.47
N GLY A 359 8.29 -34.25 -1.99
CA GLY A 359 7.35 -34.98 -2.85
C GLY A 359 7.67 -34.82 -4.35
N GLU A 360 7.09 -35.68 -5.19
CA GLU A 360 7.12 -35.51 -6.67
C GLU A 360 6.46 -34.21 -7.13
N PHE A 361 5.53 -33.69 -6.33
CA PHE A 361 4.83 -32.43 -6.56
C PHE A 361 5.10 -31.47 -5.40
N PHE A 362 5.42 -30.22 -5.71
CA PHE A 362 5.69 -29.21 -4.68
C PHE A 362 4.41 -28.56 -4.13
N THR A 363 3.37 -28.47 -4.97
CA THR A 363 2.09 -27.82 -4.63
C THR A 363 0.88 -28.65 -5.09
N ILE A 364 -0.30 -28.39 -4.50
CA ILE A 364 -1.52 -29.09 -4.88
C ILE A 364 -2.04 -28.61 -6.24
N GLU A 365 -1.78 -27.35 -6.58
CA GLU A 365 -2.11 -26.75 -7.88
C GLU A 365 -1.30 -27.43 -8.99
N GLU A 366 -0.02 -27.71 -8.75
CA GLU A 366 0.82 -28.46 -9.68
C GLU A 366 0.28 -29.87 -9.92
N LEU A 367 -0.04 -30.61 -8.85
CA LEU A 367 -0.65 -31.94 -8.95
C LEU A 367 -2.00 -31.90 -9.69
N LYS A 368 -2.83 -30.87 -9.48
CA LYS A 368 -4.09 -30.69 -10.20
C LYS A 368 -3.88 -30.41 -11.69
N ASN A 369 -2.84 -29.66 -12.05
CA ASN A 369 -2.54 -29.30 -13.43
C ASN A 369 -1.92 -30.47 -14.21
N GLN A 370 -1.05 -31.25 -13.56
CA GLN A 370 -0.42 -32.42 -14.18
C GLN A 370 -1.34 -33.66 -14.18
N GLY A 371 -2.26 -33.73 -13.23
CA GLY A 371 -3.17 -34.87 -13.06
C GLY A 371 -2.55 -35.99 -12.24
N CYS A 372 -3.39 -36.92 -11.79
CA CYS A 372 -2.95 -38.08 -11.02
C CYS A 372 -2.03 -38.96 -11.89
N PRO A 373 -0.83 -39.35 -11.41
CA PRO A 373 0.11 -40.19 -12.15
C PRO A 373 -0.46 -41.55 -12.60
N VAL A 374 -1.53 -42.01 -11.96
CA VAL A 374 -2.15 -43.32 -12.21
C VAL A 374 -3.35 -43.24 -13.15
N CYS A 375 -4.16 -42.17 -13.06
CA CYS A 375 -5.45 -42.12 -13.76
C CYS A 375 -5.79 -40.76 -14.41
N GLU A 376 -4.84 -39.82 -14.42
CA GLU A 376 -4.99 -38.46 -14.97
C GLU A 376 -6.09 -37.60 -14.33
N GLY A 377 -6.67 -38.07 -13.21
CA GLY A 377 -7.68 -37.34 -12.46
C GLY A 377 -7.13 -36.07 -11.82
N ASN A 378 -7.90 -34.98 -11.82
CA ASN A 378 -7.48 -33.67 -11.33
C ASN A 378 -8.16 -33.24 -10.01
N ILE A 379 -8.93 -34.14 -9.37
CA ILE A 379 -9.61 -33.87 -8.10
C ILE A 379 -8.94 -34.67 -6.99
N PHE A 380 -8.52 -33.95 -5.94
CA PHE A 380 -7.77 -34.53 -4.83
C PHE A 380 -8.33 -34.09 -3.47
N ALA A 381 -8.28 -34.97 -2.48
CA ALA A 381 -8.63 -34.69 -1.09
C ALA A 381 -7.43 -34.81 -0.17
N LEU A 382 -7.22 -33.84 0.74
CA LEU A 382 -6.18 -33.92 1.74
C LEU A 382 -6.54 -35.00 2.79
N ILE A 383 -5.66 -35.98 2.99
CA ILE A 383 -5.83 -37.06 3.97
C ILE A 383 -4.96 -36.83 5.21
N ASP A 384 -3.74 -36.36 5.01
CA ASP A 384 -2.77 -36.17 6.10
C ASP A 384 -1.94 -34.91 5.89
N LYS A 385 -1.55 -34.27 7.00
CA LYS A 385 -0.64 -33.12 7.01
C LYS A 385 0.32 -33.26 8.18
N LYS A 386 1.58 -33.54 7.87
CA LYS A 386 2.69 -33.58 8.83
C LYS A 386 3.55 -32.33 8.71
N HIS A 387 3.94 -31.78 9.86
CA HIS A 387 4.98 -30.77 9.92
C HIS A 387 6.34 -31.48 9.91
N ILE A 388 7.24 -31.03 9.03
CA ILE A 388 8.65 -31.44 9.05
C ILE A 388 9.42 -30.29 9.68
N GLY A 389 10.10 -30.55 10.79
CA GLY A 389 10.83 -29.53 11.53
C GLY A 389 10.76 -29.78 13.01
#